data_AF-A0A920FMD4-F1
#
_entry.id   AF-A0A920FMD4-F1
#
_cell.length_a   1.000
_cell.length_b   1.000
_cell.length_c   1.000
_cell.angle_alpha   90.00
_cell.angle_beta   90.00
_cell.angle_gamma   90.00
#
_symmetry.space_group_name_H-M   'P 1'
#
loop_
_entity.id
_entity.type
_entity.pdbx_description
1 polymer ?
#
loop_
_entity_poly.entity_id
_entity_poly.type
_entity_poly.pdbx_seq_one_letter_code
_entity_poly.pdbx_strand_id
1 'polypeptide(L)' 'MEDHFNKLNNYKGDDLQRVYLKTLKENAITESNQAGVGLIDVRRYNLSPFDFDIITDNNGFYLTAGVLIPFYI' A
#
# COMPACT_ATOMS: atom_id res chain seq x y z
N MET A 1 -8.65 -0.07 7.38
CA MET A 1 -7.45 -0.75 6.84
C MET A 1 -7.75 -1.34 5.48
N GLU A 2 -8.83 -2.10 5.36
CA GLU A 2 -9.39 -2.56 4.07
C GLU A 2 -9.53 -1.43 3.03
N ASP A 3 -10.16 -0.32 3.39
CA ASP A 3 -10.29 0.87 2.51
C ASP A 3 -8.94 1.39 1.98
N HIS A 4 -7.88 1.27 2.77
CA HIS A 4 -6.55 1.71 2.35
C HIS A 4 -6.00 0.80 1.26
N PHE A 5 -6.11 -0.52 1.42
CA PHE A 5 -5.72 -1.49 0.39
C PHE A 5 -6.58 -1.37 -0.87
N ASN A 6 -7.90 -1.24 -0.72
CA ASN A 6 -8.81 -1.03 -1.86
C ASN A 6 -8.49 0.24 -2.63
N LYS A 7 -8.18 1.34 -1.91
CA LYS A 7 -7.73 2.59 -2.54
C LYS A 7 -6.41 2.42 -3.29
N LEU A 8 -5.43 1.71 -2.72
CA LEU A 8 -4.15 1.44 -3.37
C LEU A 8 -4.26 0.52 -4.60
N ASN A 9 -5.18 -0.44 -4.57
CA ASN A 9 -5.46 -1.34 -5.69
C ASN A 9 -6.10 -0.61 -6.88
N ASN A 10 -6.84 0.48 -6.63
CA ASN A 10 -7.47 1.29 -7.68
C ASN A 10 -6.49 2.22 -8.42
N TYR A 11 -5.30 2.48 -7.88
CA TYR A 11 -4.29 3.29 -8.57
C TYR A 11 -3.58 2.50 -9.68
N LYS A 12 -3.31 3.18 -10.79
CA LYS A 12 -2.56 2.66 -11.96
C LYS A 12 -1.18 3.33 -12.05
N GLY A 13 -0.27 2.75 -12.85
CA GLY A 13 1.16 3.11 -12.93
C GLY A 13 1.53 4.56 -12.58
N ASP A 14 1.15 5.52 -13.41
CA ASP A 14 1.52 6.93 -13.21
C ASP A 14 0.83 7.60 -12.00
N ASP A 15 -0.35 7.12 -11.62
CA ASP A 15 -1.08 7.61 -10.45
C ASP A 15 -0.37 7.19 -9.16
N LEU A 16 0.24 6.00 -9.13
CA LEU A 16 1.00 5.51 -7.97
C LEU A 16 2.20 6.41 -7.68
N GLN A 17 2.91 6.88 -8.72
CA GLN A 17 4.02 7.81 -8.57
C GLN A 17 3.55 9.15 -8.00
N ARG A 18 2.42 9.67 -8.49
CA ARG A 18 1.85 10.94 -8.04
C ARG A 18 1.42 10.87 -6.58
N VAL A 19 0.73 9.79 -6.21
CA VAL A 19 0.26 9.56 -4.83
C VAL A 19 1.45 9.41 -3.89
N TYR A 20 2.49 8.67 -4.27
CA TYR A 20 3.73 8.54 -3.50
C TYR A 20 4.37 9.89 -3.17
N LEU A 21 4.61 10.72 -4.18
CA LEU A 21 5.26 12.03 -3.99
C LEU A 21 4.40 12.97 -3.14
N LYS A 22 3.07 12.92 -3.32
CA LYS A 22 2.14 13.71 -2.51
C LYS A 22 2.21 13.29 -1.03
N THR A 23 2.10 11.99 -0.75
CA THR A 23 2.15 11.45 0.61
C THR A 23 3.51 11.69 1.26
N LEU A 24 4.60 11.55 0.51
CA LEU A 24 5.95 11.86 0.99
C LEU A 24 6.07 13.33 1.43
N LYS A 25 5.53 14.27 0.64
CA LYS A 25 5.53 15.70 0.96
C LYS A 25 4.66 16.01 2.19
N GLU A 26 3.48 15.42 2.29
CA GLU A 26 2.58 15.60 3.44
C GLU A 26 3.21 15.09 4.75
N ASN A 27 3.89 13.94 4.68
CA ASN A 27 4.59 13.36 5.83
C ASN A 27 5.83 14.16 6.25
N ALA A 28 6.46 14.91 5.34
CA ALA A 28 7.57 15.79 5.70
C ALA A 28 7.13 17.06 6.43
N ILE A 29 5.87 17.48 6.24
CA ILE A 29 5.30 18.70 6.83
C ILE A 29 4.63 18.40 8.18
N THR A 30 4.20 17.16 8.40
CA THR A 30 3.55 16.72 9.63
C THR A 30 4.50 15.83 10.42
N GLU A 31 4.79 16.15 11.69
CA GLU A 31 5.54 15.25 12.61
C GLU A 31 4.69 14.02 12.98
N SER A 32 4.14 13.32 11.99
CA SER A 32 3.40 12.10 12.20
C SER A 32 4.36 10.92 12.04
N ASN A 33 4.49 10.09 13.08
CA ASN A 33 5.18 8.80 13.02
C ASN A 33 4.39 7.75 12.20
N GLN A 34 3.56 8.19 11.25
CA GLN A 34 2.74 7.30 10.45
C GLN A 34 3.57 6.78 9.27
N ALA A 35 3.75 5.46 9.24
CA ALA A 35 4.25 4.75 8.07
C ALA A 35 3.31 5.00 6.88
N GLY A 36 3.65 5.93 5.99
CA GLY A 36 2.71 6.40 4.97
C GLY A 36 3.00 5.94 3.54
N VAL A 37 4.24 5.59 3.21
CA VAL A 37 4.65 5.36 1.81
C VAL A 37 5.03 3.92 1.48
N GLY A 38 5.30 3.07 2.46
CA GLY A 38 5.82 1.72 2.23
C GLY A 38 4.94 0.85 1.32
N LEU A 39 3.62 0.84 1.56
CA LEU A 39 2.68 0.08 0.72
C LEU A 39 2.51 0.69 -0.68
N ILE A 40 2.62 2.02 -0.79
CA ILE A 40 2.62 2.71 -2.09
C ILE A 40 3.87 2.31 -2.89
N ASP A 41 5.03 2.22 -2.23
CA ASP A 41 6.28 1.79 -2.85
C ASP A 41 6.20 0.34 -3.34
N VAL A 42 5.65 -0.58 -2.55
CA VAL A 42 5.44 -1.97 -2.99
C VAL A 42 4.58 -2.03 -4.26
N ARG A 43 3.51 -1.22 -4.36
CA ARG A 43 2.68 -1.11 -5.57
C ARG A 43 3.45 -0.53 -6.76
N ARG A 44 4.31 0.48 -6.54
CA ARG A 44 5.12 1.11 -7.60
C ARG A 44 6.12 0.14 -8.22
N TYR A 45 6.77 -0.68 -7.41
CA TYR A 45 7.76 -1.65 -7.90
C TYR A 45 7.13 -2.84 -8.60
N ASN A 46 6.05 -3.39 -8.05
CA ASN A 46 5.46 -4.63 -8.56
C ASN A 46 4.39 -4.38 -9.63
N LEU A 47 3.78 -3.19 -9.65
CA LEU A 47 2.63 -2.82 -10.48
C LEU A 47 1.42 -3.77 -10.38
N SER A 48 1.45 -4.75 -9.48
CA SER A 48 0.38 -5.71 -9.20
C SER A 48 -0.46 -5.28 -7.97
N PRO A 49 -1.80 -5.39 -8.01
CA PRO A 49 -2.64 -5.12 -6.85
C PRO A 49 -2.27 -6.05 -5.69
N PHE A 50 -2.54 -5.60 -4.47
CA PHE A 50 -2.48 -6.47 -3.30
C PHE A 50 -3.63 -7.46 -3.32
N ASP A 51 -3.32 -8.72 -3.12
CA ASP A 51 -4.28 -9.71 -2.64
C ASP A 51 -4.19 -9.71 -1.12
N PHE A 52 -5.29 -9.44 -0.42
CA PHE A 52 -5.24 -9.27 1.03
C PHE A 52 -6.51 -9.80 1.68
N ASP A 53 -6.35 -10.29 2.90
CA ASP A 53 -7.46 -10.72 3.73
C ASP A 53 -7.26 -10.26 5.17
N ILE A 54 -8.38 -9.91 5.81
CA ILE A 54 -8.43 -9.41 7.17
C ILE A 54 -9.31 -10.35 7.98
N ILE A 55 -8.68 -11.07 8.90
CA ILE A 55 -9.34 -12.06 9.75
C ILE A 55 -9.38 -11.51 11.16
N THR A 56 -10.57 -11.52 11.76
CA THR A 56 -10.77 -11.13 13.16
C THR A 56 -11.36 -12.30 13.92
N ASP A 57 -10.74 -12.66 15.04
CA ASP A 57 -11.24 -13.68 15.96
C ASP A 57 -11.18 -13.17 17.42
N ASN A 58 -11.46 -14.05 18.38
CA ASN A 58 -11.43 -13.70 19.80
C ASN A 58 -10.02 -13.34 20.33
N ASN A 59 -8.97 -13.70 19.59
CA ASN A 59 -7.57 -13.55 19.99
C ASN A 59 -6.89 -12.34 19.31
N GLY A 60 -7.48 -11.80 18.24
CA GLY A 60 -7.02 -10.53 17.69
C GLY A 60 -7.41 -10.28 16.24
N PHE A 61 -6.63 -9.39 15.64
CA PHE A 61 -6.80 -8.91 14.27
C PHE A 61 -5.57 -9.31 13.46
N TYR A 62 -5.79 -10.05 12.38
CA TYR A 62 -4.74 -10.58 11.52
C TYR A 62 -4.92 -10.03 10.10
N LEU A 63 -3.83 -9.51 9.55
CA LEU A 63 -3.75 -9.08 8.15
C LEU A 63 -2.82 -10.01 7.40
N THR A 64 -3.31 -10.58 6.31
CA THR A 64 -2.47 -11.23 5.30
C THR A 64 -2.50 -10.39 4.03
N ALA A 65 -1.34 -10.18 3.40
CA ALA A 65 -1.22 -9.45 2.16
C ALA A 65 -0.13 -10.07 1.27
N GLY A 66 -0.48 -10.38 0.03
CA GLY A 66 0.39 -10.86 -1.02
C GLY A 66 0.48 -9.85 -2.16
N VAL A 67 1.61 -9.88 -2.87
CA VAL A 67 1.81 -9.13 -4.11
C VAL A 67 2.50 -10.04 -5.12
N LEU A 68 2.08 -9.99 -6.38
CA LEU A 68 2.80 -10.67 -7.45
C LEU A 68 4.08 -9.89 -7.76
N ILE A 69 5.23 -10.55 -7.60
CA ILE A 69 6.53 -10.01 -8.03
C ILE A 69 6.80 -10.55 -9.45
N PRO A 70 6.74 -9.72 -10.50
CA PRO A 70 7.04 -10.17 -11.85
C PRO A 70 8.55 -10.44 -11.97
N PHE A 71 8.92 -11.67 -12.31
CA PHE A 71 10.28 -12.00 -12.71
C PHE A 71 10.43 -11.71 -14.20
N TYR A 72 11.13 -10.63 -14.53
CA TYR A 72 11.60 -10.40 -15.89
C TYR A 72 12.90 -11.18 -16.07
N ILE A 73 12.79 -12.35 -16.69
CA ILE A 73 13.92 -13.20 -17.13
C ILE A 73 14.39 -12.71 -18.49
#